data_AF-A0A562VNE4-F1
#
_entry.id   AF-A0A562VNE4-F1
#
_cell.length_a   1.000
_cell.length_b   1.000
_cell.length_c   1.000
_cell.angle_alpha   90.00
_cell.angle_beta   90.00
_cell.angle_gamma   90.00
#
_symmetry.space_group_name_H-M   'P 1'
#
loop_
_entity.id
_entity.type
_entity.pdbx_description
1 polymer ?
#
loop_
_entity_poly.entity_id
_entity_poly.type
_entity_poly.pdbx_seq_one_letter_code
_entity_poly.pdbx_strand_id
1 'polypeptide(L)' 'MRATLNIPDELISEVQRLSGQKSKTGAIVTVMEEYVRRRRMEDLLALRGKVQIDYDWQREEELEIAAAEERERYGNP' A
#
# COMPACT_ATOMS: atom_id res chain seq x y z
N MET A 1 12.70 19.36 7.57
CA MET A 1 12.96 20.78 7.24
C MET A 1 11.84 21.63 7.80
N ARG A 2 12.12 22.85 8.28
CA ARG A 2 11.08 23.83 8.67
C ARG A 2 10.97 24.87 7.56
N ALA A 3 9.75 25.13 7.10
CA ALA A 3 9.46 26.12 6.08
C ALA A 3 8.21 26.92 6.48
N THR A 4 8.11 28.16 6.01
CA THR A 4 6.91 28.99 6.16
C THR A 4 6.17 29.00 4.83
N LEU A 5 4.90 28.58 4.83
CA LEU A 5 4.06 28.46 3.64
C LEU A 5 2.74 29.18 3.89
N ASN A 6 2.25 29.90 2.88
CA ASN A 6 0.91 30.48 2.91
C ASN A 6 -0.06 29.48 2.28
N ILE A 7 -0.98 28.95 3.08
CA ILE A 7 -1.97 27.95 2.67
C ILE A 7 -3.35 28.44 3.13
N PRO A 8 -4.41 28.28 2.33
CA PRO A 8 -5.77 28.62 2.76
C PRO A 8 -6.16 27.88 4.05
N ASP A 9 -6.72 28.60 5.03
CA ASP A 9 -7.09 28.02 6.32
C ASP A 9 -8.23 26.99 6.21
N GLU A 10 -9.16 27.21 5.27
CA GLU A 10 -10.25 26.27 5.00
C GLU A 10 -9.72 24.92 4.52
N LEU A 11 -8.73 24.94 3.62
CA LEU A 11 -8.10 23.73 3.09
C LEU A 11 -7.39 22.94 4.19
N ILE A 12 -6.64 23.61 5.06
CA ILE A 12 -5.97 22.94 6.18
C ILE A 12 -6.98 22.39 7.18
N SER A 13 -8.04 23.13 7.47
CA SER A 13 -9.11 22.67 8.37
C SER A 13 -9.79 21.41 7.83
N GLU A 14 -10.06 21.37 6.53
CA GLU A 14 -10.63 20.20 5.87
C GLU A 14 -9.65 19.02 5.88
N VAL A 15 -8.39 19.24 5.53
CA VAL A 15 -7.36 18.19 5.54
C VAL A 15 -7.19 17.60 6.94
N GLN A 16 -7.16 18.43 8.00
CA GLN A 16 -7.10 17.95 9.38
C GLN A 16 -8.32 17.11 9.77
N ARG A 17 -9.52 17.54 9.36
CA ARG A 17 -10.77 16.82 9.61
C ARG A 17 -10.76 15.45 8.93
N LEU A 18 -10.35 15.40 7.66
CA LEU A 18 -10.32 14.16 6.86
C LEU A 18 -9.19 13.21 7.29
N SER A 19 -8.03 13.75 7.67
CA SER A 19 -6.87 12.95 8.07
C SER A 19 -6.89 12.53 9.54
N GLY A 20 -7.81 13.07 10.35
CA GLY A 20 -7.90 12.86 11.80
C GLY A 20 -6.72 13.45 12.58
N GLN A 21 -5.89 14.30 11.97
CA GLN A 21 -4.67 14.81 12.58
C GLN A 21 -4.94 16.09 13.39
N LYS A 22 -4.48 16.09 14.64
CA LYS A 22 -4.63 17.24 15.57
C LYS A 22 -3.77 18.44 15.20
N SER A 23 -2.66 18.21 14.48
CA SER A 23 -1.72 19.28 14.09
C SER A 23 -1.77 19.54 12.58
N LYS A 24 -1.63 20.82 12.20
CA LYS A 24 -1.53 21.25 10.79
C LYS A 24 -0.37 20.54 10.08
N THR A 25 0.79 20.44 10.74
CA THR A 25 1.97 19.74 10.20
C THR A 25 1.69 18.26 9.96
N GLY A 26 1.11 17.56 10.94
CA GLY A 26 0.80 16.13 10.79
C GLY A 26 -0.15 15.88 9.62
N ALA A 27 -1.17 16.73 9.47
CA ALA A 27 -2.14 16.61 8.38
C ALA A 27 -1.49 16.79 7.00
N ILE A 28 -0.59 17.77 6.87
CA ILE A 28 0.18 18.00 5.62
C ILE A 28 1.07 16.80 5.32
N VAL A 29 1.83 16.30 6.31
CA VAL A 29 2.73 15.15 6.13
C VAL A 29 1.95 13.93 5.66
N THR A 30 0.84 13.59 6.32
CA THR A 30 0.01 12.43 5.94
C THR A 30 -0.51 12.54 4.50
N VAL A 31 -0.99 13.71 4.08
CA VAL A 31 -1.48 13.89 2.71
C VAL A 31 -0.34 13.80 1.69
N MET A 32 0.83 14.35 1.99
CA MET A 32 1.98 14.26 1.09
C MET A 32 2.47 12.81 0.93
N GLU A 33 2.51 12.04 2.02
CA GLU A 33 2.86 10.62 1.98
C GLU A 33 1.86 9.82 1.15
N GLU A 34 0.56 10.06 1.35
CA GLU A 34 -0.49 9.40 0.57
C GLU A 34 -0.44 9.78 -0.92
N TYR A 35 -0.16 11.03 -1.24
CA TYR A 35 0.05 11.47 -2.63
C TYR A 35 1.19 10.71 -3.29
N VAL A 36 2.36 10.62 -2.64
CA VAL A 36 3.50 9.87 -3.16
C VAL A 36 3.17 8.39 -3.31
N ARG A 37 2.47 7.80 -2.33
CA ARG A 37 2.06 6.39 -2.37
C ARG A 37 1.13 6.11 -3.56
N ARG A 38 0.14 6.97 -3.78
CA ARG A 38 -0.79 6.87 -4.93
C ARG A 38 -0.05 6.99 -6.24
N ARG A 39 0.89 7.94 -6.36
CA ARG A 39 1.63 8.11 -7.60
C ARG A 39 2.50 6.90 -7.94
N ARG A 40 3.18 6.33 -6.95
CA ARG A 40 3.93 5.08 -7.12
C ARG A 40 3.03 3.92 -7.55
N MET A 41 1.82 3.84 -7.01
CA MET A 41 0.85 2.82 -7.40
C MET A 41 0.37 3.00 -8.84
N GLU A 42 0.11 4.23 -9.27
CA GLU A 42 -0.20 4.55 -10.67
C GLU A 42 0.94 4.15 -11.61
N ASP A 43 2.19 4.44 -11.22
CA ASP A 43 3.37 4.06 -12.00
C ASP A 43 3.49 2.54 -12.13
N LEU A 44 3.24 1.78 -11.04
CA LEU A 44 3.20 0.32 -11.07
C LEU A 44 2.07 -0.20 -11.98
N LEU A 45 0.87 0.39 -11.90
CA LEU A 45 -0.24 0.02 -12.77
C LEU A 45 0.06 0.34 -14.24
N ALA A 46 0.81 1.40 -14.53
CA ALA A 46 1.22 1.77 -15.88
C ALA A 46 2.24 0.79 -16.50
N LEU A 47 2.85 -0.08 -15.69
CA LEU A 47 3.69 -1.20 -16.14
C LEU A 47 2.88 -2.45 -16.48
N ARG A 48 1.58 -2.48 -16.18
CA ARG A 48 0.70 -3.61 -16.51
C ARG A 48 0.75 -3.90 -18.01
N GLY A 49 1.07 -5.14 -18.37
CA GLY A 49 1.19 -5.59 -19.77
C GLY A 49 2.50 -5.20 -20.46
N LYS A 50 3.38 -4.42 -19.81
CA LYS A 50 4.73 -4.12 -20.31
C LYS A 50 5.80 -5.01 -19.68
N VAL A 51 5.53 -5.53 -18.48
CA VAL A 51 6.41 -6.43 -17.76
C VAL A 51 5.91 -7.85 -17.95
N GLN A 52 6.75 -8.72 -18.50
CA GLN A 52 6.52 -10.15 -18.52
C GLN A 52 6.96 -10.73 -17.17
N ILE A 53 6.02 -11.33 -16.44
CA ILE A 53 6.30 -12.03 -15.18
C ILE A 53 6.33 -13.52 -15.51
N ASP A 54 7.51 -14.12 -15.45
CA ASP A 54 7.70 -15.56 -15.61
C ASP A 54 7.60 -16.22 -14.24
N TYR A 55 6.36 -16.51 -13.83
CA TYR A 55 6.03 -17.12 -12.54
C TYR A 55 5.09 -18.29 -12.74
N ASP A 56 5.58 -19.48 -12.39
CA ASP A 56 4.84 -20.73 -12.44
C ASP A 56 4.02 -20.90 -11.15
N TRP A 57 2.88 -20.22 -11.11
CA TRP A 57 1.96 -20.27 -9.97
C TRP A 57 1.33 -21.66 -9.78
N GLN A 58 1.24 -22.46 -10.83
CA GLN A 58 0.64 -23.80 -10.78
C GLN A 58 1.53 -24.74 -9.99
N ARG A 59 2.84 -24.70 -10.25
CA ARG A 59 3.83 -25.48 -9.49
C ARG A 59 3.82 -25.10 -8.00
N GLU A 60 3.72 -23.81 -7.68
CA GLU A 60 3.69 -23.35 -6.28
C GLU A 60 2.40 -23.79 -5.57
N GLU A 61 1.25 -23.76 -6.26
CA GLU A 61 -0.02 -24.27 -5.74
C GLU A 61 0.04 -25.78 -5.47
N GLU A 62 0.62 -26.57 -6.39
CA GLU A 62 0.82 -28.01 -6.20
C GLU A 62 1.69 -28.32 -4.96
N LEU A 63 2.75 -27.54 -4.74
CA LEU A 63 3.61 -27.67 -3.56
C LEU A 63 2.87 -27.33 -2.27
N GLU A 64 2.03 -26.29 -2.28
CA GLU A 64 1.24 -25.90 -1.10
C GLU A 64 0.20 -26.95 -0.74
N ILE A 65 -0.51 -27.50 -1.74
CA ILE A 65 -1.48 -28.58 -1.56
C ILE A 65 -0.78 -29.83 -1.02
N ALA A 66 0.33 -30.25 -1.62
CA ALA A 66 1.08 -31.42 -1.17
C ALA A 66 1.55 -31.27 0.29
N ALA A 67 2.03 -30.08 0.68
CA ALA A 67 2.42 -29.79 2.05
C ALA A 67 1.23 -29.72 3.03
N ALA A 68 0.05 -29.34 2.57
CA ALA A 68 -1.18 -29.38 3.37
C ALA A 68 -1.63 -30.83 3.61
N GLU A 69 -1.65 -31.66 2.57
CA GLU A 69 -1.97 -33.09 2.69
C GLU A 69 -0.99 -33.83 3.61
N GLU A 70 0.30 -33.52 3.52
CA GLU A 70 1.32 -34.11 4.39
C GLU A 70 1.07 -33.75 5.86
N ARG A 71 0.73 -32.49 6.15
CA ARG A 71 0.35 -32.04 7.49
C ARG A 71 -0.89 -32.73 8.02
N GLU A 72 -1.90 -32.96 7.19
CA GLU A 72 -3.12 -33.69 7.59
C GLU A 72 -2.82 -35.18 7.84
N ARG A 73 -1.97 -35.80 7.02
CA ARG A 73 -1.53 -37.20 7.20
C ARG A 73 -0.77 -37.43 8.51
N TYR A 74 0.04 -36.48 8.96
CA TYR A 74 0.81 -36.57 10.22
C TYR A 74 0.12 -35.90 11.43
N GLY A 75 -0.93 -35.11 11.21
CA GLY A 75 -1.67 -34.36 12.23
C GLY A 75 -2.89 -35.09 12.81
N ASN A 76 -3.26 -36.24 12.26
CA ASN A 76 -4.32 -37.09 12.79
C ASN A 76 -3.69 -38.32 13.49
N PRO A 77 -3.72 -38.40 14.85
CA PRO A 77 -3.22 -39.56 15.58
C PRO A 77 -4.03 -40.84 15.34
#